data_AF-A0A2V7CHT2-F1
#
_entry.id   AF-A0A2V7CHT2-F1
#
_cell.length_a   1.000
_cell.length_b   1.000
_cell.length_c   1.000
_cell.angle_alpha   90.00
_cell.angle_beta   90.00
_cell.angle_gamma   90.00
#
_symmetry.space_group_name_H-M   'P 1'
#
loop_
_entity.id
_entity.type
_entity.pdbx_description
1 polymer ?
#
loop_
_entity_poly.entity_id
_entity_poly.type
_entity_poly.pdbx_seq_one_letter_code
_entity_poly.pdbx_strand_id
1 'polypeptide(L)'
;MGNTFAKYLRSFLRHDPDVIMVGEIRDSETAELAFRAAQTGHLVLSTLHTNDAISALPRLQDLGVDSNLIASSLLGVLAQRLVREVCSECREPCAPPVELLAELVGVPSADFRWYRGQGCAGCHYTGYRGRMILAELWSPNDADVMLITRGATFEEIRQSADKTTLPMADDVAEKLGQGRTNLEELIRALPHSALRQLRLTAL
;
A
#
# COMPACT_ATOMS: atom_id res chain seq x y z
N MET A 1 -15.29 -30.92 1.07
CA MET A 1 -15.20 -29.84 0.07
C MET A 1 -16.55 -29.14 0.03
N GLY A 2 -16.62 -27.81 0.21
CA GLY A 2 -17.93 -27.12 0.25
C GLY A 2 -17.98 -25.78 0.98
N ASN A 3 -16.83 -25.18 1.32
CA ASN A 3 -16.73 -23.95 2.10
C ASN A 3 -15.84 -22.95 1.32
N THR A 4 -16.41 -22.24 0.35
CA THR A 4 -15.74 -21.20 -0.43
C THR A 4 -16.06 -19.81 0.14
N PHE A 5 -15.22 -18.80 -0.16
CA PHE A 5 -15.46 -17.42 0.25
C PHE A 5 -16.83 -16.91 -0.23
N ALA A 6 -17.17 -17.13 -1.49
CA ALA A 6 -18.47 -16.78 -2.07
C ALA A 6 -19.66 -17.40 -1.29
N LYS A 7 -19.56 -18.66 -0.87
CA LYS A 7 -20.63 -19.32 -0.10
C LYS A 7 -20.80 -18.70 1.28
N TYR A 8 -19.70 -18.42 1.99
CA TYR A 8 -19.77 -17.76 3.29
C TYR A 8 -20.30 -16.33 3.17
N LEU A 9 -19.86 -15.58 2.16
CA LEU A 9 -20.33 -14.22 1.91
C LEU A 9 -21.85 -14.15 1.68
N ARG A 10 -22.40 -15.06 0.87
CA ARG A 10 -23.87 -15.19 0.71
C ARG A 10 -24.60 -15.52 2.01
N SER A 11 -23.95 -16.27 2.92
CA SER A 11 -24.53 -16.57 4.22
C SER A 11 -24.51 -15.34 5.12
N PHE A 12 -23.40 -14.62 5.18
CA PHE A 12 -23.25 -13.41 5.99
C PHE A 12 -24.25 -12.32 5.61
N LEU A 13 -24.56 -12.15 4.32
CA LEU A 13 -25.58 -11.20 3.87
C LEU A 13 -27.00 -11.47 4.42
N ARG A 14 -27.26 -12.65 5.00
CA ARG A 14 -28.53 -12.97 5.67
C ARG A 14 -28.51 -12.76 7.19
N HIS A 15 -27.40 -12.28 7.73
CA HIS A 15 -27.21 -12.03 9.15
C HIS A 15 -27.29 -10.55 9.52
N ASP A 16 -27.80 -9.70 8.62
CA ASP A 16 -27.92 -8.25 8.82
C ASP A 16 -26.60 -7.59 9.26
N PRO A 17 -25.46 -7.81 8.56
CA PRO A 17 -24.17 -7.28 8.99
C PRO A 17 -24.05 -5.79 8.63
N ASP A 18 -23.38 -5.00 9.47
CA ASP A 18 -22.98 -3.64 9.09
C ASP A 18 -21.65 -3.63 8.30
N VAL A 19 -20.72 -4.51 8.71
CA VAL A 19 -19.35 -4.60 8.16
C VAL A 19 -19.04 -6.06 7.80
N ILE A 20 -18.48 -6.25 6.61
CA ILE A 20 -18.09 -7.55 6.09
C ILE A 20 -16.59 -7.54 5.80
N MET A 21 -15.85 -8.51 6.36
CA MET A 21 -14.45 -8.74 6.04
C MET A 21 -14.30 -10.04 5.26
N VAL A 22 -13.83 -9.91 4.02
CA VAL A 22 -13.44 -11.03 3.17
C VAL A 22 -11.93 -11.13 3.21
N GLY A 23 -11.38 -12.30 3.54
CA GLY A 23 -9.92 -12.43 3.72
C GLY A 23 -9.13 -11.95 2.51
N GLU A 24 -9.55 -12.36 1.31
CA GLU A 24 -9.00 -11.92 0.04
C GLU A 24 -9.98 -12.20 -1.12
N ILE A 25 -9.89 -11.44 -2.20
CA ILE A 25 -10.63 -11.70 -3.44
C ILE A 25 -9.69 -12.39 -4.44
N ARG A 26 -9.92 -13.68 -4.70
CA ARG A 26 -9.10 -14.49 -5.61
C ARG A 26 -9.77 -14.77 -6.96
N ASP A 27 -11.09 -14.73 -6.99
CA ASP A 27 -11.91 -15.16 -8.12
C ASP A 27 -13.05 -14.16 -8.37
N SER A 28 -13.62 -14.25 -9.58
CA SER A 28 -14.68 -13.37 -10.04
C SER A 28 -15.96 -13.46 -9.22
N GLU A 29 -16.32 -14.67 -8.77
CA GLU A 29 -17.53 -14.91 -7.97
C GLU A 29 -17.44 -14.17 -6.62
N THR A 30 -16.29 -14.26 -5.94
CA THR A 30 -16.04 -13.57 -4.67
C THR A 30 -15.98 -12.06 -4.87
N ALA A 31 -15.35 -11.59 -5.95
CA ALA A 31 -15.27 -10.17 -6.30
C ALA A 31 -16.67 -9.58 -6.53
N GLU A 32 -17.48 -10.22 -7.36
CA GLU A 32 -18.84 -9.77 -7.69
C GLU A 32 -19.71 -9.67 -6.43
N LEU A 33 -19.68 -10.69 -5.57
CA LEU A 33 -20.45 -10.68 -4.33
C LEU A 33 -19.99 -9.59 -3.35
N ALA A 34 -18.67 -9.36 -3.25
CA ALA A 34 -18.12 -8.31 -2.39
C ALA A 34 -18.58 -6.92 -2.83
N PHE A 35 -18.53 -6.64 -4.13
CA PHE A 35 -18.97 -5.36 -4.68
C PHE A 35 -20.49 -5.18 -4.64
N ARG A 36 -21.29 -6.24 -4.86
CA ARG A 36 -22.75 -6.19 -4.66
C ARG A 36 -23.11 -5.93 -3.19
N ALA A 37 -22.38 -6.53 -2.24
CA ALA A 37 -22.57 -6.24 -0.82
C ALA A 37 -22.27 -4.77 -0.50
N ALA A 38 -21.17 -4.23 -1.05
CA ALA A 38 -20.83 -2.82 -0.90
C ALA A 38 -21.91 -1.89 -1.47
N GLN A 39 -22.41 -2.18 -2.68
CA GLN A 39 -23.46 -1.38 -3.32
C GLN A 39 -24.80 -1.40 -2.56
N THR A 40 -25.05 -2.45 -1.76
CA THR A 40 -26.26 -2.59 -0.94
C THR A 40 -26.11 -1.99 0.45
N GLY A 41 -25.05 -1.20 0.70
CA GLY A 41 -24.89 -0.40 1.92
C GLY A 41 -23.99 -1.02 2.99
N HIS A 42 -23.31 -2.13 2.71
CA HIS A 42 -22.38 -2.76 3.64
C HIS A 42 -20.97 -2.18 3.50
N LEU A 43 -20.27 -1.93 4.61
CA LEU A 43 -18.84 -1.66 4.53
C LEU A 43 -18.09 -2.98 4.28
N VAL A 44 -17.42 -3.09 3.14
CA VAL A 44 -16.67 -4.31 2.79
C VAL A 44 -15.17 -4.05 2.83
N LEU A 45 -14.45 -4.86 3.60
CA LEU A 45 -12.99 -4.88 3.67
C LEU A 45 -12.47 -6.17 3.05
N SER A 46 -11.46 -6.05 2.18
CA SER A 46 -10.83 -7.21 1.55
C SER A 46 -9.38 -6.92 1.16
N THR A 47 -8.68 -7.95 0.69
CA THR A 47 -7.31 -7.83 0.19
C THR A 47 -7.18 -8.33 -1.25
N LEU A 48 -6.23 -7.76 -1.97
CA LEU A 48 -5.78 -8.15 -3.31
C LEU A 48 -4.25 -8.19 -3.31
N HIS A 49 -3.68 -8.99 -4.21
CA HIS A 49 -2.24 -9.05 -4.43
C HIS A 49 -1.85 -8.13 -5.58
N THR A 50 -1.60 -6.86 -5.28
CA THR A 50 -1.10 -5.87 -6.25
C THR A 50 0.16 -5.18 -5.74
N ASN A 51 0.95 -4.65 -6.68
CA ASN A 51 2.20 -3.99 -6.34
C ASN A 51 1.98 -2.58 -5.78
N ASP A 52 0.98 -1.87 -6.28
CA ASP A 52 0.60 -0.54 -5.81
C ASP A 52 -0.94 -0.43 -5.69
N ALA A 53 -1.40 0.66 -5.09
CA ALA A 53 -2.81 0.89 -4.81
C ALA A 53 -3.64 1.04 -6.10
N ILE A 54 -3.15 1.80 -7.08
CA ILE A 54 -3.88 2.03 -8.33
C ILE A 54 -3.98 0.76 -9.19
N SER A 55 -3.02 -0.15 -9.10
CA SER A 55 -3.03 -1.46 -9.76
C SER A 55 -4.15 -2.39 -9.27
N ALA A 56 -4.83 -2.06 -8.16
CA ALA A 56 -6.04 -2.77 -7.76
C ALA A 56 -7.18 -2.62 -8.78
N LEU A 57 -7.26 -1.49 -9.49
CA LEU A 57 -8.29 -1.24 -10.50
C LEU A 57 -8.23 -2.26 -11.66
N PRO A 58 -7.13 -2.38 -12.43
CA PRO A 58 -7.06 -3.37 -13.50
C PRO A 58 -7.19 -4.81 -12.95
N ARG A 59 -6.70 -5.08 -11.73
CA ARG A 59 -6.86 -6.40 -11.12
C ARG A 59 -8.33 -6.76 -10.86
N LEU A 60 -9.15 -5.80 -10.42
CA LEU A 60 -10.59 -5.98 -10.24
C LEU A 60 -11.32 -6.15 -11.57
N GLN A 61 -10.91 -5.41 -12.61
CA GLN A 61 -11.43 -5.56 -13.97
C GLN A 61 -11.09 -6.95 -14.55
N ASP A 62 -9.89 -7.45 -14.33
CA ASP A 62 -9.47 -8.82 -14.72
C ASP A 62 -10.30 -9.91 -14.02
N LEU A 63 -10.76 -9.63 -12.80
CA LEU A 63 -11.68 -10.49 -12.05
C LEU A 63 -13.14 -10.32 -12.50
N GLY A 64 -13.41 -9.51 -13.52
CA GLY A 64 -14.74 -9.34 -14.11
C GLY A 64 -15.65 -8.38 -13.35
N VAL A 65 -15.12 -7.53 -12.45
CA VAL A 65 -15.92 -6.48 -11.80
C VAL A 65 -16.12 -5.33 -12.79
N ASP A 66 -17.38 -4.94 -13.00
CA ASP A 66 -17.73 -3.83 -13.89
C ASP A 66 -17.15 -2.50 -13.40
N SER A 67 -16.58 -1.71 -14.32
CA SER A 67 -15.95 -0.42 -14.00
C SER A 67 -16.89 0.55 -13.29
N ASN A 68 -18.19 0.57 -13.62
CA ASN A 68 -19.14 1.44 -12.92
C ASN A 68 -19.37 0.98 -11.49
N LEU A 69 -19.36 -0.33 -11.25
CA LEU A 69 -19.49 -0.88 -9.91
C LEU A 69 -18.25 -0.59 -9.07
N ILE A 70 -17.05 -0.68 -9.66
CA ILE A 70 -15.81 -0.26 -9.01
C ILE A 70 -15.88 1.23 -8.66
N ALA A 71 -16.17 2.08 -9.64
CA ALA A 71 -16.19 3.54 -9.47
C ALA A 71 -17.24 4.03 -8.46
N SER A 72 -18.38 3.34 -8.34
CA SER A 72 -19.45 3.72 -7.41
C SER A 72 -19.31 3.13 -6.00
N SER A 73 -18.51 2.06 -5.81
CA SER A 73 -18.46 1.32 -4.54
C SER A 73 -17.08 1.32 -3.86
N LEU A 74 -16.00 1.58 -4.60
CA LEU A 74 -14.65 1.56 -4.05
C LEU A 74 -14.34 2.85 -3.29
N LEU A 75 -14.23 2.75 -1.96
CA LEU A 75 -13.90 3.91 -1.11
C LEU A 75 -12.41 4.24 -1.12
N GLY A 76 -11.55 3.23 -1.23
CA GLY A 76 -10.10 3.42 -1.24
C GLY A 76 -9.33 2.11 -1.25
N VAL A 77 -8.05 2.21 -1.57
CA VAL A 77 -7.09 1.11 -1.62
C VAL A 77 -5.85 1.52 -0.85
N LEU A 78 -5.53 0.76 0.20
CA LEU A 78 -4.30 0.88 0.97
C LEU A 78 -3.31 -0.17 0.47
N ALA A 79 -2.27 0.25 -0.24
CA ALA A 79 -1.15 -0.64 -0.55
C ALA A 79 -0.08 -0.49 0.54
N GLN A 80 0.43 -1.63 1.00
CA GLN A 80 1.35 -1.67 2.14
C GLN A 80 2.55 -2.58 1.88
N ARG A 81 3.66 -2.25 2.55
CA ARG A 81 4.86 -3.06 2.67
C ARG A 81 5.29 -3.14 4.13
N LEU A 82 5.99 -4.19 4.51
CA LEU A 82 6.43 -4.41 5.88
C LEU A 82 7.95 -4.29 5.97
N VAL A 83 8.41 -3.32 6.76
CA VAL A 83 9.83 -3.11 7.07
C VAL A 83 10.07 -3.39 8.54
N ARG A 84 11.29 -3.83 8.84
CA ARG A 84 11.80 -3.99 10.19
C ARG A 84 12.08 -2.62 10.79
N GLU A 85 11.78 -2.46 12.07
CA GLU A 85 12.11 -1.24 12.80
C GLU A 85 13.54 -1.32 13.34
N VAL A 86 14.32 -0.25 13.17
CA VAL A 86 15.66 -0.12 13.75
C VAL A 86 15.53 -0.19 15.27
N CYS A 87 16.32 -1.05 15.89
CA CYS A 87 16.28 -1.24 17.34
C CYS A 87 16.61 0.07 18.08
N SER A 88 15.68 0.56 18.89
CA SER A 88 15.82 1.81 19.64
C SER A 88 16.95 1.80 20.68
N GLU A 89 17.35 0.63 21.18
CA GLU A 89 18.41 0.48 22.20
C GLU A 89 19.83 0.57 21.59
N CYS A 90 20.00 0.18 20.34
CA CYS A 90 21.29 0.15 19.66
C CYS A 90 21.30 0.96 18.37
N ARG A 91 20.41 1.93 18.26
CA ARG A 91 20.32 2.83 17.11
C ARG A 91 21.51 3.78 17.12
N GLU A 92 22.22 3.86 16.01
CA GLU A 92 23.34 4.78 15.82
C GLU A 92 23.23 5.52 14.48
N PRO A 93 23.77 6.75 14.37
CA PRO A 93 23.90 7.44 13.10
C PRO A 93 24.74 6.62 12.12
N CYS A 94 24.36 6.63 10.84
CA CYS A 94 25.15 6.08 9.76
C CYS A 94 25.22 7.05 8.58
N ALA A 95 26.14 6.79 7.65
CA ALA A 95 26.19 7.48 6.37
C ALA A 95 26.07 6.41 5.28
N PRO A 96 24.93 6.34 4.55
CA PRO A 96 24.83 5.46 3.39
C PRO A 96 25.83 5.90 2.30
N PRO A 97 26.27 4.97 1.43
CA PRO A 97 27.12 5.32 0.29
C PRO A 97 26.47 6.41 -0.57
N VAL A 98 27.24 7.44 -0.94
CA VAL A 98 26.75 8.60 -1.67
C VAL A 98 26.18 8.20 -3.04
N GLU A 99 26.81 7.23 -3.69
CA GLU A 99 26.41 6.70 -5.00
C GLU A 99 25.02 6.06 -4.90
N LEU A 100 24.78 5.30 -3.84
CA LEU A 100 23.50 4.62 -3.59
C LEU A 100 22.37 5.61 -3.31
N LEU A 101 22.68 6.71 -2.60
CA LEU A 101 21.73 7.78 -2.34
C LEU A 101 21.32 8.50 -3.61
N ALA A 102 22.29 8.89 -4.43
CA ALA A 102 22.06 9.60 -5.69
C ALA A 102 21.19 8.79 -6.66
N GLU A 103 21.37 7.47 -6.72
CA GLU A 103 20.60 6.57 -7.59
C GLU A 103 19.18 6.32 -7.08
N LEU A 104 19.00 6.10 -5.77
CA LEU A 104 17.76 5.57 -5.22
C LEU A 104 16.81 6.61 -4.64
N VAL A 105 17.33 7.62 -3.95
CA VAL A 105 16.51 8.53 -3.13
C VAL A 105 16.79 10.02 -3.38
N GLY A 106 17.80 10.32 -4.20
CA GLY A 106 18.34 11.65 -4.40
C GLY A 106 19.28 12.08 -3.27
N VAL A 107 19.68 13.36 -3.30
CA VAL A 107 20.53 13.96 -2.25
C VAL A 107 19.60 14.57 -1.20
N PRO A 108 19.52 14.02 0.02
CA PRO A 108 18.71 14.62 1.09
C PRO A 108 19.35 15.93 1.58
N SER A 109 18.63 16.73 2.37
CA SER A 109 19.24 17.89 3.03
C SER A 109 20.45 17.49 3.88
N ALA A 110 21.36 18.44 4.08
CA ALA A 110 22.55 18.24 4.92
C ALA A 110 22.20 17.86 6.38
N ASP A 111 21.00 18.21 6.83
CA ASP A 111 20.51 17.94 8.18
C ASP A 111 19.88 16.55 8.33
N PHE A 112 19.65 15.84 7.21
CA PHE A 112 19.06 14.51 7.23
C PHE A 112 20.01 13.49 7.85
N ARG A 113 19.56 12.85 8.93
CA ARG A 113 20.34 11.85 9.67
C ARG A 113 19.85 10.46 9.34
N TRP A 114 20.76 9.63 8.84
CA TRP A 114 20.51 8.22 8.65
C TRP A 114 20.83 7.44 9.90
N TYR A 115 20.10 6.35 10.12
CA TYR A 115 20.27 5.51 11.28
C TYR A 115 20.37 4.04 10.89
N ARG A 116 21.11 3.27 11.67
CA ARG A 116 21.13 1.81 11.62
C ARG A 116 21.14 1.24 13.03
N GLY A 117 20.81 -0.04 13.18
CA GLY A 117 21.03 -0.76 14.43
C GLY A 117 22.36 -1.49 14.38
N GLN A 118 23.27 -1.21 15.31
CA GLN A 118 24.56 -1.92 15.39
C GLN A 118 24.44 -3.38 15.87
N GLY A 119 23.30 -3.73 16.47
CA GLY A 119 23.06 -5.03 17.10
C GLY A 119 23.39 -5.01 18.60
N CYS A 120 22.45 -5.48 19.42
CA CYS A 120 22.62 -5.64 20.87
C CYS A 120 21.82 -6.83 21.38
N ALA A 121 22.00 -7.20 22.66
CA ALA A 121 21.25 -8.28 23.27
C ALA A 121 19.72 -8.09 23.18
N GLY A 122 19.22 -6.85 23.32
CA GLY A 122 17.79 -6.53 23.27
C GLY A 122 17.12 -6.72 21.91
N CYS A 123 17.91 -6.80 20.82
CA CYS A 123 17.44 -7.14 19.48
C CYS A 123 18.04 -8.45 18.95
N HIS A 124 18.60 -9.29 19.83
CA HIS A 124 19.29 -10.52 19.47
C HIS A 124 20.39 -10.31 18.42
N TYR A 125 21.10 -9.19 18.52
CA TYR A 125 22.19 -8.79 17.62
C TYR A 125 21.79 -8.64 16.15
N THR A 126 20.49 -8.48 15.85
CA THR A 126 20.01 -8.28 14.48
C THR A 126 20.06 -6.81 14.03
N GLY A 127 20.08 -5.87 14.99
CA GLY A 127 19.93 -4.44 14.71
C GLY A 127 18.46 -3.99 14.57
N TYR A 128 17.50 -4.92 14.61
CA TYR A 128 16.08 -4.64 14.38
C TYR A 128 15.19 -5.18 15.50
N ARG A 129 14.13 -4.45 15.85
CA ARG A 129 13.13 -4.91 16.84
C ARG A 129 11.75 -4.37 16.48
N GLY A 130 10.85 -5.28 16.11
CA GLY A 130 9.53 -4.90 15.63
C GLY A 130 9.48 -4.69 14.12
N ARG A 131 8.29 -4.37 13.62
CA ARG A 131 8.01 -4.15 12.20
C ARG A 131 6.94 -3.08 12.10
N MET A 132 7.06 -2.24 11.08
CA MET A 132 6.08 -1.22 10.76
C MET A 132 5.73 -1.26 9.28
N ILE A 133 4.55 -0.73 8.96
CA ILE A 133 4.11 -0.60 7.57
C ILE A 133 4.84 0.56 6.88
N LEU A 134 5.01 0.45 5.57
CA LEU A 134 5.13 1.57 4.65
C LEU A 134 3.86 1.54 3.80
N ALA A 135 3.17 2.66 3.68
CA ALA A 135 1.84 2.68 3.10
C ALA A 135 1.65 3.78 2.06
N GLU A 136 0.88 3.46 1.03
CA GLU A 136 0.23 4.44 0.16
C GLU A 136 -1.28 4.25 0.21
N LEU A 137 -2.01 5.35 0.09
CA LEU A 137 -3.47 5.34 0.12
C LEU A 137 -4.01 6.08 -1.11
N TRP A 138 -4.63 5.32 -2.01
CA TRP A 138 -5.45 5.89 -3.07
C TRP A 138 -6.91 5.89 -2.64
N SER A 139 -7.55 7.05 -2.69
CA SER A 139 -9.00 7.20 -2.52
C SER A 139 -9.55 7.81 -3.80
N PRO A 140 -10.39 7.11 -4.59
CA PRO A 140 -10.90 7.62 -5.84
C PRO A 140 -11.60 8.98 -5.65
N ASN A 141 -11.16 9.98 -6.40
CA ASN A 141 -11.83 11.29 -6.46
C ASN A 141 -12.86 11.35 -7.61
N ASP A 142 -13.62 12.44 -7.72
CA ASP A 142 -14.63 12.60 -8.77
C ASP A 142 -14.06 12.48 -10.20
N ALA A 143 -12.83 12.92 -10.43
CA ALA A 143 -12.17 12.81 -11.73
C ALA A 143 -11.80 11.34 -12.04
N ASP A 144 -11.28 10.61 -11.05
CA ASP A 144 -10.99 9.18 -11.18
C ASP A 144 -12.27 8.41 -11.49
N VAL A 145 -13.35 8.67 -10.76
CA VAL A 145 -14.67 8.05 -10.98
C VAL A 145 -15.16 8.29 -12.40
N MET A 146 -15.06 9.51 -12.93
CA MET A 146 -15.46 9.82 -14.30
C MET A 146 -14.60 9.09 -15.34
N LEU A 147 -13.28 9.05 -15.15
CA LEU A 147 -12.36 8.38 -16.06
C LEU A 147 -12.58 6.87 -16.08
N ILE A 148 -12.76 6.24 -14.91
CA ILE A 148 -13.07 4.81 -14.77
C ILE A 148 -14.39 4.48 -15.48
N THR A 149 -15.45 5.27 -15.22
CA THR A 149 -16.80 5.08 -15.79
C THR A 149 -16.80 5.14 -17.32
N ARG A 150 -16.00 6.04 -17.92
CA ARG A 150 -15.92 6.21 -19.38
C ARG A 150 -14.95 5.26 -20.06
N GLY A 151 -14.26 4.39 -19.30
CA GLY A 151 -13.27 3.47 -19.86
C GLY A 151 -12.03 4.17 -20.39
N ALA A 152 -11.57 5.22 -19.70
CA ALA A 152 -10.29 5.86 -20.00
C ALA A 152 -9.12 4.87 -19.87
N THR A 153 -7.97 5.23 -20.46
CA THR A 153 -6.77 4.39 -20.35
C THR A 153 -6.26 4.35 -18.91
N PHE A 154 -5.57 3.26 -18.55
CA PHE A 154 -4.97 3.12 -17.22
C PHE A 154 -4.01 4.28 -16.90
N GLU A 155 -3.27 4.78 -17.90
CA GLU A 155 -2.34 5.90 -17.72
C GLU A 155 -3.05 7.21 -17.37
N GLU A 156 -4.18 7.52 -18.04
CA GLU A 156 -4.98 8.71 -17.72
C GLU A 156 -5.55 8.65 -16.30
N ILE A 157 -6.03 7.47 -15.90
CA ILE A 157 -6.57 7.25 -14.54
C ILE A 157 -5.43 7.36 -13.51
N ARG A 158 -4.27 6.76 -13.79
CA ARG A 158 -3.09 6.84 -12.92
C ARG A 158 -2.64 8.29 -12.73
N GLN A 159 -2.53 9.06 -13.81
CA GLN A 159 -2.15 10.47 -13.75
C GLN A 159 -3.15 11.31 -12.94
N SER A 160 -4.44 10.95 -12.97
CA SER A 160 -5.46 11.59 -12.14
C SER A 160 -5.29 11.21 -10.66
N ALA A 161 -5.18 9.91 -10.39
CA ALA A 161 -5.04 9.36 -9.03
C ALA A 161 -3.78 9.87 -8.32
N ASP A 162 -2.66 10.03 -9.03
CA ASP A 162 -1.39 10.54 -8.48
C ASP A 162 -1.54 11.93 -7.83
N LYS A 163 -2.56 12.72 -8.21
CA LYS A 163 -2.79 14.06 -7.65
C LYS A 163 -3.39 14.03 -6.24
N THR A 164 -4.04 12.94 -5.86
CA THR A 164 -4.78 12.80 -4.60
C THR A 164 -4.34 11.62 -3.75
N THR A 165 -3.54 10.73 -4.31
CA THR A 165 -2.98 9.58 -3.59
C THR A 165 -1.97 10.08 -2.56
N LEU A 166 -2.07 9.57 -1.33
CA LEU A 166 -1.01 9.74 -0.33
C LEU A 166 0.13 8.78 -0.70
N PRO A 167 1.28 9.27 -1.17
CA PRO A 167 2.30 8.41 -1.75
C PRO A 167 3.09 7.68 -0.66
N MET A 168 3.52 6.45 -0.96
CA MET A 168 4.41 5.69 -0.07
C MET A 168 5.73 6.43 0.19
N ALA A 169 6.15 7.27 -0.75
CA ALA A 169 7.36 8.05 -0.63
C ALA A 169 7.37 8.99 0.57
N ASP A 170 6.24 9.62 0.88
CA ASP A 170 6.13 10.55 2.00
C ASP A 170 6.20 9.80 3.34
N ASP A 171 5.48 8.68 3.45
CA ASP A 171 5.51 7.80 4.62
C ASP A 171 6.92 7.23 4.87
N VAL A 172 7.63 6.87 3.79
CA VAL A 172 9.03 6.44 3.85
C VAL A 172 9.95 7.56 4.32
N ALA A 173 9.82 8.75 3.75
CA ALA A 173 10.67 9.89 4.06
C ALA A 173 10.54 10.28 5.54
N GLU A 174 9.31 10.32 6.06
CA GLU A 174 9.03 10.56 7.47
C GLU A 174 9.70 9.51 8.38
N LYS A 175 9.48 8.22 8.10
CA LYS A 175 9.99 7.11 8.92
C LYS A 175 11.51 6.98 8.88
N LEU A 176 12.13 7.30 7.74
CA LEU A 176 13.59 7.39 7.64
C LEU A 176 14.12 8.57 8.46
N GLY A 177 13.51 9.77 8.34
CA GLY A 177 13.92 10.96 9.09
C GLY A 177 13.80 10.79 10.61
N GLN A 178 12.82 10.01 11.07
CA GLN A 178 12.66 9.62 12.47
C GLN A 178 13.66 8.54 12.92
N GLY A 179 14.44 7.96 12.00
CA GLY A 179 15.37 6.87 12.26
C GLY A 179 14.68 5.58 12.70
N ARG A 180 13.46 5.32 12.22
CA ARG A 180 12.67 4.12 12.54
C ARG A 180 12.96 2.96 11.59
N THR A 181 13.41 3.25 10.37
CA THR A 181 13.93 2.27 9.40
C THR A 181 15.21 2.80 8.77
N ASN A 182 15.78 2.07 7.82
CA ASN A 182 17.00 2.42 7.12
C ASN A 182 16.93 2.06 5.63
N LEU A 183 17.95 2.46 4.89
CA LEU A 183 18.01 2.24 3.44
C LEU A 183 18.06 0.75 3.05
N GLU A 184 18.69 -0.10 3.86
CA GLU A 184 18.73 -1.55 3.65
C GLU A 184 17.31 -2.14 3.61
N GLU A 185 16.46 -1.73 4.55
CA GLU A 185 15.08 -2.20 4.62
C GLU A 185 14.22 -1.71 3.47
N LEU A 186 14.45 -0.50 2.96
CA LEU A 186 13.75 0.01 1.79
C LEU A 186 14.10 -0.80 0.54
N ILE A 187 15.39 -1.06 0.32
CA ILE A 187 15.87 -1.87 -0.81
C ILE A 187 15.29 -3.29 -0.74
N ARG A 188 15.19 -3.85 0.47
CA ARG A 188 14.63 -5.19 0.68
C ARG A 188 13.12 -5.25 0.44
N ALA A 189 12.36 -4.25 0.89
CA ALA A 189 10.90 -4.31 0.96
C ALA A 189 10.17 -3.65 -0.23
N LEU A 190 10.81 -2.70 -0.91
CA LEU A 190 10.19 -1.92 -1.99
C LEU A 190 10.67 -2.41 -3.37
N PRO A 191 9.78 -2.46 -4.37
CA PRO A 191 10.20 -2.72 -5.75
C PRO A 191 11.03 -1.55 -6.29
N HIS A 192 11.87 -1.82 -7.30
CA HIS A 192 12.72 -0.80 -7.94
C HIS A 192 11.92 0.42 -8.45
N SER A 193 10.68 0.23 -8.91
CA SER A 193 9.81 1.31 -9.36
C SER A 193 9.43 2.28 -8.23
N ALA A 194 9.12 1.75 -7.05
CA ALA A 194 8.79 2.55 -5.87
C ALA A 194 10.03 3.27 -5.32
N LEU A 195 11.19 2.63 -5.35
CA LEU A 195 12.45 3.27 -4.96
C LEU A 195 12.72 4.54 -5.78
N ARG A 196 12.58 4.51 -7.12
CA ARG A 196 12.82 5.70 -7.96
C ARG A 196 11.90 6.88 -7.72
N GLN A 197 10.72 6.64 -7.14
CA GLN A 197 9.77 7.68 -6.77
C GLN A 197 10.15 8.36 -5.45
N LEU A 198 11.00 7.73 -4.63
CA LEU A 198 11.60 8.37 -3.48
C LEU A 198 12.50 9.50 -3.96
N ARG A 199 12.02 10.74 -3.84
CA ARG A 199 12.89 11.92 -3.93
C ARG A 199 12.83 12.62 -2.59
N LEU A 200 13.87 12.43 -1.78
CA LEU A 200 14.02 13.09 -0.47
C LEU A 200 14.34 14.59 -0.59
N THR A 201 13.95 15.24 -1.69
CA THR A 201 14.32 16.61 -2.06
C THR A 201 13.66 17.71 -1.22
N ALA A 202 12.85 17.36 -0.22
CA ALA A 202 12.07 18.33 0.58
C ALA A 202 12.07 18.06 2.10
N LEU A 203 12.98 17.22 2.61
CA LEU A 203 13.34 17.16 4.03
C LEU A 203 14.72 17.77 4.21
#